data_AF-A0A7K7N8E5-F1
#
_entry.id   AF-A0A7K7N8E5-F1
#
_cell.length_a   1.000
_cell.length_b   1.000
_cell.length_c   1.000
_cell.angle_alpha   90.00
_cell.angle_beta   90.00
_cell.angle_gamma   90.00
#
_symmetry.space_group_name_H-M   'P 1'
#
loop_
_entity.id
_entity.type
_entity.pdbx_description
1 polymer ?
#
loop_
_entity_poly.entity_id
_entity_poly.type
_entity_poly.pdbx_seq_one_letter_code
_entity_poly.pdbx_strand_id
1 'polypeptide(L)'
;EPLQKPPYSYVALIAMAIRASPEQRLPLSGIYAYIAGRFPYYRGGPKGWQNSVRHNLSLNPCFRRLPRRAAPPAAPRRGGDWVLDPAFHDMFPGGDYRRRRRPRRQPAPPTPPPPPPPPPPAAAVPWLAPPPPPPPPPAACPH
;
A
#
# COMPACT_ATOMS: atom_id res chain seq x y z
N GLU A 1 -30.01 -17.01 -5.28
CA GLU A 1 -28.85 -16.21 -5.73
C GLU A 1 -27.75 -16.13 -4.69
N PRO A 2 -26.63 -16.84 -4.87
CA PRO A 2 -25.47 -16.68 -4.00
C PRO A 2 -24.99 -15.23 -4.07
N LEU A 3 -24.87 -14.59 -2.90
CA LEU A 3 -24.35 -13.25 -2.75
C LEU A 3 -22.86 -13.25 -3.16
N GLN A 4 -22.57 -12.99 -4.43
CA GLN A 4 -21.19 -12.97 -4.93
C GLN A 4 -20.51 -11.64 -4.58
N LYS A 5 -19.25 -11.71 -4.14
CA LYS A 5 -18.44 -10.51 -3.86
C LYS A 5 -18.29 -9.68 -5.14
N PRO A 6 -18.67 -8.38 -5.12
CA PRO A 6 -18.53 -7.53 -6.29
C PRO A 6 -17.06 -7.42 -6.75
N PRO A 7 -16.79 -7.29 -8.07
CA PRO A 7 -15.44 -7.17 -8.63
C PRO A 7 -14.87 -5.74 -8.47
N TYR A 8 -15.06 -5.15 -7.30
CA TYR A 8 -14.66 -3.79 -6.97
C TYR A 8 -13.73 -3.79 -5.75
N SER A 9 -12.71 -2.93 -5.78
CA SER A 9 -11.87 -2.67 -4.60
C SER A 9 -12.65 -1.80 -3.59
N TYR A 10 -12.22 -1.78 -2.32
CA TYR A 10 -12.82 -0.87 -1.34
C TYR A 10 -12.68 0.60 -1.75
N VAL A 11 -11.56 0.98 -2.37
CA VAL A 11 -11.38 2.33 -2.95
C VAL A 11 -12.46 2.62 -4.00
N ALA A 12 -12.72 1.70 -4.92
CA ALA A 12 -13.77 1.86 -5.92
C ALA A 12 -15.17 1.94 -5.28
N LEU A 13 -15.45 1.11 -4.27
CA LEU A 13 -16.72 1.14 -3.54
C LEU A 13 -16.96 2.49 -2.83
N ILE A 14 -15.94 3.02 -2.15
CA ILE A 14 -16.01 4.30 -1.45
C ILE A 14 -16.16 5.44 -2.47
N ALA A 15 -15.39 5.42 -3.57
CA ALA A 15 -15.49 6.43 -4.62
C ALA A 15 -16.89 6.46 -5.26
N MET A 16 -17.49 5.30 -5.53
CA MET A 16 -18.88 5.21 -6.01
C MET A 16 -19.87 5.79 -5.01
N ALA A 17 -19.70 5.52 -3.71
CA ALA A 17 -20.56 6.07 -2.66
C ALA A 17 -20.51 7.60 -2.60
N ILE A 18 -19.29 8.17 -2.64
CA ILE A 18 -19.09 9.62 -2.59
C ILE A 18 -19.61 10.30 -3.85
N ARG A 19 -19.32 9.76 -5.05
CA ARG A 19 -19.77 10.33 -6.33
C ARG A 19 -21.28 10.25 -6.52
N ALA A 20 -21.94 9.26 -5.92
CA ALA A 20 -23.40 9.15 -5.94
C ALA A 20 -24.10 10.16 -5.02
N SER A 21 -23.35 10.81 -4.11
CA SER A 21 -23.91 11.85 -3.25
C SER A 21 -24.01 13.18 -4.00
N PRO A 22 -25.08 13.96 -3.80
CA PRO A 22 -25.26 15.25 -4.47
C PRO A 22 -24.17 16.27 -4.10
N GLU A 23 -23.62 16.16 -2.89
CA GLU A 23 -22.64 17.09 -2.35
C GLU A 23 -21.19 16.61 -2.53
N GLN A 24 -20.98 15.50 -3.24
CA GLN A 24 -19.70 14.79 -3.38
C GLN A 24 -18.96 14.57 -2.05
N ARG A 25 -19.74 14.36 -0.98
CA ARG A 25 -19.28 14.09 0.38
C ARG A 25 -20.23 13.14 1.08
N LEU A 26 -19.68 12.25 1.91
CA LEU A 26 -20.49 11.28 2.62
C LEU A 26 -19.89 10.97 4.01
N PRO A 27 -20.70 10.96 5.08
CA PRO A 27 -20.22 10.48 6.38
C PRO A 27 -19.97 8.97 6.31
N LEU A 28 -19.13 8.46 7.23
CA LEU A 28 -18.79 7.03 7.31
C LEU A 28 -20.02 6.12 7.36
N SER A 29 -21.06 6.51 8.10
CA SER A 29 -22.33 5.78 8.16
C SER A 29 -23.04 5.72 6.81
N GLY A 30 -22.97 6.80 6.02
CA GLY A 30 -23.53 6.84 4.68
C GLY A 30 -22.79 5.91 3.72
N ILE A 31 -21.47 5.80 3.85
CA ILE A 31 -20.66 4.88 3.02
C ILE A 31 -21.10 3.43 3.28
N TYR A 32 -21.31 3.08 4.55
CA TYR A 32 -21.82 1.75 4.90
C TYR A 32 -23.19 1.48 4.30
N ALA A 33 -24.12 2.44 4.44
CA ALA A 33 -25.47 2.31 3.93
C ALA A 33 -25.50 2.17 2.40
N TYR A 34 -24.70 2.96 1.68
CA TYR A 34 -24.59 2.87 0.22
C TYR A 34 -24.09 1.50 -0.24
N ILE A 35 -23.00 1.01 0.36
CA ILE A 35 -22.39 -0.27 -0.02
C ILE A 35 -23.35 -1.43 0.26
N ALA A 36 -23.95 -1.48 1.45
CA ALA A 36 -24.92 -2.53 1.79
C ALA A 36 -26.22 -2.42 0.97
N GLY A 37 -26.66 -1.21 0.64
CA GLY A 37 -27.83 -0.96 -0.20
C GLY A 37 -27.62 -1.45 -1.62
N ARG A 38 -26.48 -1.13 -2.23
CA ARG A 38 -26.18 -1.44 -3.64
C ARG A 38 -25.66 -2.86 -3.87
N PHE A 39 -24.97 -3.44 -2.89
CA PHE A 39 -24.33 -4.74 -3.02
C PHE A 39 -24.80 -5.68 -1.90
N PRO A 40 -25.79 -6.55 -2.18
CA PRO A 40 -26.36 -7.47 -1.20
C PRO A 40 -25.33 -8.34 -0.45
N TYR A 41 -24.17 -8.61 -1.06
CA TYR A 41 -23.03 -9.28 -0.41
C TYR A 41 -22.60 -8.67 0.92
N TYR A 42 -22.72 -7.36 1.09
CA TYR A 42 -22.31 -6.66 2.31
C TYR A 42 -23.43 -6.49 3.34
N ARG A 43 -24.65 -7.00 3.06
CA ARG A 43 -25.81 -6.90 3.97
C ARG A 43 -25.76 -7.89 5.13
N GLY A 44 -25.27 -9.11 4.89
CA GLY A 44 -25.27 -10.20 5.87
C GLY A 44 -23.88 -10.48 6.46
N GLY A 45 -23.78 -10.59 7.78
CA GLY A 45 -22.60 -11.09 8.49
C GLY A 45 -21.75 -10.02 9.22
N PRO A 46 -20.75 -10.47 10.01
CA PRO A 46 -20.01 -9.63 10.95
C PRO A 46 -19.27 -8.49 10.25
N LYS A 47 -19.12 -7.36 10.96
CA LYS A 47 -18.65 -6.03 10.48
C LYS A 47 -17.19 -5.96 9.95
N GLY A 48 -16.60 -7.07 9.50
CA GLY A 48 -15.22 -7.14 9.02
C GLY A 48 -14.94 -6.26 7.79
N TRP A 49 -15.89 -6.17 6.86
CA TRP A 49 -15.75 -5.29 5.70
C TRP A 49 -15.78 -3.80 6.08
N GLN A 50 -16.50 -3.43 7.15
CA GLN A 50 -16.51 -2.04 7.64
C GLN A 50 -15.14 -1.64 8.19
N ASN A 51 -14.40 -2.58 8.78
CA ASN A 51 -13.02 -2.32 9.20
C ASN A 51 -12.12 -2.05 8.00
N SER A 52 -12.27 -2.84 6.94
CA SER A 52 -11.56 -2.62 5.68
C SER A 52 -11.89 -1.25 5.08
N VAL A 53 -13.15 -0.81 5.14
CA VAL A 53 -13.57 0.53 4.68
C VAL A 53 -12.88 1.63 5.50
N ARG A 54 -12.93 1.56 6.84
CA ARG A 54 -12.26 2.56 7.71
C ARG A 54 -10.77 2.63 7.45
N HIS A 55 -10.12 1.47 7.32
CA HIS A 55 -8.71 1.39 7.00
C HIS A 55 -8.38 2.05 5.66
N ASN A 56 -9.18 1.80 4.61
CA ASN A 56 -8.95 2.38 3.28
C ASN A 56 -9.13 3.90 3.26
N LEU A 57 -10.08 4.43 4.04
CA LEU A 57 -10.31 5.89 4.15
C LEU A 57 -9.10 6.61 4.75
N SER A 58 -8.43 6.01 5.73
CA SER A 58 -7.24 6.60 6.35
C SER A 58 -5.94 6.30 5.58
N LEU A 59 -5.86 5.15 4.88
CA LEU A 59 -4.65 4.73 4.17
C LEU A 59 -4.46 5.43 2.82
N ASN A 60 -5.54 5.64 2.06
CA ASN A 60 -5.42 6.14 0.69
C ASN A 60 -5.58 7.67 0.64
N PRO A 61 -4.65 8.41 0.01
CA PRO A 61 -4.72 9.87 -0.09
C PRO A 61 -5.88 10.37 -0.96
N CYS A 62 -6.50 9.48 -1.75
CA CYS A 62 -7.70 9.80 -2.52
C CYS A 62 -8.86 10.25 -1.64
N PHE A 63 -8.89 9.85 -0.36
CA PHE A 63 -9.96 10.23 0.56
C PHE A 63 -9.43 11.16 1.63
N ARG A 64 -10.11 12.28 1.80
CA ARG A 64 -9.81 13.25 2.86
C ARG A 64 -11.03 13.50 3.72
N ARG A 65 -10.79 13.71 5.02
CA ARG A 65 -11.83 14.02 5.99
C ARG A 65 -12.03 15.53 6.02
N LEU A 66 -13.25 15.99 5.74
CA LEU A 66 -13.63 17.38 5.90
C LEU A 66 -14.16 17.66 7.32
N PRO A 67 -13.92 18.87 7.85
CA PRO A 67 -14.61 19.35 9.03
C PRO A 67 -16.13 19.29 8.83
N ARG A 68 -16.84 19.02 9.91
CA ARG A 68 -18.30 18.97 9.88
C ARG A 68 -18.85 20.32 9.45
N ARG A 69 -19.84 20.32 8.54
CA ARG A 69 -20.64 21.52 8.24
C ARG A 69 -21.20 22.03 9.58
N ALA A 70 -20.96 23.31 9.90
CA ALA A 70 -21.20 23.92 11.21
C ALA A 70 -22.46 23.35 11.88
N ALA A 71 -22.25 22.38 12.77
CA ALA A 71 -23.34 21.74 13.47
C ALA A 71 -23.58 22.51 14.77
N PRO A 72 -24.85 22.64 15.22
CA PRO A 72 -25.14 23.24 16.51
C PRO A 72 -24.33 22.55 17.62
N PRO A 73 -23.88 23.29 18.65
CA PRO A 73 -23.05 22.74 19.73
C PRO A 73 -23.71 21.59 20.50
N ALA A 74 -25.03 21.43 20.39
CA ALA A 74 -25.81 20.35 20.99
C ALA A 74 -25.78 19.02 20.20
N ALA A 75 -25.23 18.98 18.98
CA ALA A 75 -25.24 17.76 18.18
C ALA A 75 -24.17 16.77 18.67
N PRO A 76 -24.50 15.46 18.81
CA PRO A 76 -23.53 14.43 19.15
C PRO A 76 -22.31 14.49 18.23
N ARG A 77 -21.12 14.15 18.74
CA ARG A 77 -19.81 14.11 18.03
C ARG A 77 -19.77 13.04 16.93
N ARG A 78 -20.72 13.07 16.00
CA ARG A 78 -20.74 12.25 14.79
C ARG A 78 -19.56 12.72 13.93
N GLY A 79 -18.74 11.76 13.48
CA GLY A 79 -17.52 12.05 12.73
C GLY A 79 -17.74 12.91 11.48
N GLY A 80 -16.68 13.56 11.01
CA GLY A 80 -16.71 14.40 9.80
C GLY A 80 -17.02 13.64 8.51
N ASP A 81 -17.27 14.39 7.45
CA ASP A 81 -17.58 13.85 6.14
C ASP A 81 -16.30 13.42 5.40
N TRP A 82 -16.41 12.40 4.56
CA TRP A 82 -15.34 11.98 3.67
C TRP A 82 -15.63 12.46 2.25
N VAL A 83 -14.60 12.98 1.60
CA VAL A 83 -14.65 13.40 0.20
C VAL A 83 -13.56 12.73 -0.61
N LEU A 84 -13.80 12.60 -1.91
CA LEU A 84 -12.78 12.25 -2.87
C LEU A 84 -11.95 13.51 -3.14
N ASP A 85 -10.64 13.37 -3.12
CA ASP A 85 -9.74 14.47 -3.44
C ASP A 85 -9.83 14.78 -4.95
N PRO A 86 -9.97 16.07 -5.34
CA PRO A 86 -10.08 16.46 -6.74
C PRO A 86 -8.95 15.93 -7.63
N ALA A 87 -7.73 15.77 -7.11
CA ALA A 87 -6.60 15.23 -7.85
C ALA A 87 -6.80 13.78 -8.32
N PHE A 88 -7.76 13.06 -7.72
CA PHE A 88 -8.06 11.66 -8.01
C PHE A 88 -9.44 11.47 -8.64
N HIS A 89 -10.12 12.53 -9.06
CA HIS A 89 -11.41 12.43 -9.76
C HIS A 89 -11.32 11.62 -11.06
N ASP A 90 -10.18 11.72 -11.76
CA ASP A 90 -9.93 11.02 -13.02
C ASP A 90 -9.40 9.59 -12.84
N MET A 91 -9.31 9.09 -11.60
CA MET A 91 -8.88 7.72 -11.33
C MET A 91 -9.83 6.64 -11.91
N PHE A 92 -11.09 7.03 -12.16
CA PHE A 92 -12.11 6.16 -12.77
C PHE A 92 -12.76 6.84 -13.98
N PRO A 93 -12.03 6.94 -15.11
CA PRO A 93 -12.53 7.59 -16.32
C PRO A 93 -13.72 6.79 -16.86
N GLY A 94 -14.79 7.49 -17.25
CA GLY A 94 -16.02 6.87 -17.76
C GLY A 94 -16.78 5.97 -16.77
N GLY A 95 -16.41 5.99 -15.47
CA GLY A 95 -17.05 5.14 -14.47
C GLY A 95 -16.60 3.67 -14.53
N ASP A 96 -15.44 3.37 -15.13
CA ASP A 96 -14.84 2.04 -15.03
C ASP A 96 -14.25 1.80 -13.64
N TYR A 97 -15.10 1.40 -12.71
CA TYR A 97 -14.72 1.06 -11.34
C TYR A 97 -14.18 -0.37 -11.21
N ARG A 98 -14.27 -1.17 -12.29
CA ARG A 98 -13.82 -2.56 -12.23
C ARG A 98 -12.32 -2.57 -12.06
N ARG A 99 -11.85 -3.46 -11.19
CA ARG A 99 -10.40 -3.64 -11.04
C ARG A 99 -9.87 -4.15 -12.38
N ARG A 100 -9.13 -3.32 -13.13
CA ARG A 100 -8.35 -3.79 -14.28
C ARG A 100 -7.54 -4.98 -13.78
N ARG A 101 -7.85 -6.18 -14.28
CA ARG A 101 -6.99 -7.32 -14.04
C ARG A 101 -5.65 -6.87 -14.60
N ARG A 102 -4.60 -6.83 -13.77
CA ARG A 102 -3.25 -6.85 -14.34
C ARG A 102 -3.30 -8.00 -15.35
N PRO A 103 -2.90 -7.80 -16.62
CA PRO A 103 -2.60 -8.94 -17.45
C PRO A 103 -1.80 -9.87 -16.57
N ARG A 104 -2.19 -11.15 -16.46
CA ARG A 104 -1.25 -12.14 -15.93
C ARG A 104 0.05 -11.77 -16.62
N ARG A 105 1.10 -11.40 -15.86
CA ARG A 105 2.44 -11.39 -16.44
C ARG A 105 2.49 -12.76 -17.08
N GLN A 106 2.48 -12.81 -18.41
CA GLN A 106 2.89 -14.04 -19.04
C GLN A 106 4.23 -14.33 -18.36
N PRO A 107 4.46 -15.54 -17.81
CA PRO A 107 5.79 -15.86 -17.34
C PRO A 107 6.71 -15.45 -18.49
N ALA A 108 7.62 -14.52 -18.20
CA ALA A 108 8.59 -14.10 -19.21
C ALA A 108 9.19 -15.40 -19.78
N PRO A 109 9.44 -15.48 -21.10
CA PRO A 109 10.20 -16.61 -21.62
C PRO A 109 11.43 -16.79 -20.74
N PRO A 110 11.80 -18.02 -20.36
CA PRO A 110 12.88 -18.25 -19.41
C PRO A 110 14.10 -17.47 -19.89
N THR A 111 14.46 -16.42 -19.15
CA THR A 111 15.69 -15.69 -19.40
C THR A 111 16.82 -16.70 -19.22
N PRO A 112 17.71 -16.88 -20.21
CA PRO A 112 18.88 -17.72 -20.00
C PRO A 112 19.63 -17.21 -18.77
N PRO A 113 20.23 -18.11 -17.96
CA PRO A 113 21.01 -17.68 -16.81
C PRO A 113 22.10 -16.70 -17.27
N PRO A 114 22.40 -15.65 -16.48
CA PRO A 114 23.49 -14.76 -16.82
C PRO A 114 24.79 -15.56 -16.97
N PRO A 115 25.70 -15.17 -17.89
CA PRO A 115 26.99 -15.82 -17.99
C PRO A 115 27.74 -15.75 -16.65
N PRO A 116 28.56 -16.75 -16.31
CA PRO A 116 29.36 -16.71 -15.09
C PRO A 116 30.23 -15.45 -15.08
N PRO A 117 30.46 -14.84 -13.90
CA PRO A 117 31.35 -13.70 -13.79
C PRO A 117 32.75 -14.09 -14.30
N PRO A 118 33.50 -13.15 -14.90
CA PRO A 118 34.88 -13.41 -15.29
C PRO A 118 35.70 -13.83 -14.05
N PRO A 119 36.71 -14.69 -14.21
CA PRO A 119 37.58 -15.04 -13.11
C PRO A 119 38.20 -13.76 -12.54
N PRO A 120 38.38 -13.66 -11.21
CA PRO A 120 39.10 -12.53 -10.64
C PRO A 120 40.49 -12.44 -11.29
N PRO A 121 41.04 -11.23 -11.51
CA PRO A 121 42.43 -11.10 -11.92
C PRO A 121 43.27 -11.87 -10.90
N ALA A 122 44.20 -12.69 -11.38
CA ALA A 122 45.08 -13.49 -10.54
C ALA A 122 45.62 -12.61 -9.42
N ALA A 123 45.07 -12.79 -8.22
CA ALA A 123 45.49 -12.06 -7.05
C ALA A 123 46.97 -12.38 -6.89
N ALA A 124 47.82 -11.36 -6.99
CA ALA A 124 49.18 -11.44 -6.49
C ALA A 124 49.05 -11.95 -5.04
N VAL A 125 49.45 -13.19 -4.83
CA VAL A 125 49.48 -13.85 -3.54
C VAL A 125 50.26 -12.95 -2.57
N PRO A 126 49.65 -12.40 -1.51
CA PRO A 126 50.32 -11.47 -0.61
C PRO A 126 51.30 -12.19 0.35
N TRP A 127 51.53 -13.49 0.17
CA TRP A 127 52.27 -14.34 1.10
C TRP A 127 53.77 -14.46 0.81
N LEU A 128 54.32 -13.58 -0.03
CA LEU A 128 55.77 -13.48 -0.27
C LEU A 128 56.39 -12.28 0.45
N ALA A 129 55.84 -11.90 1.60
CA ALA A 129 56.57 -11.05 2.53
C ALA A 129 57.58 -11.93 3.30
N PRO A 130 58.90 -11.67 3.21
CA PRO A 130 59.88 -12.38 4.02
C PRO A 130 59.63 -12.12 5.52
N PRO A 131 59.88 -13.09 6.41
CA PRO A 131 59.70 -12.89 7.84
C PRO A 131 60.64 -11.79 8.36
N PRO A 132 60.25 -11.03 9.40
CA PRO A 132 61.10 -10.01 9.99
C PRO A 132 62.34 -10.65 10.65
N PRO A 133 63.49 -9.94 10.68
CA PRO A 133 64.69 -10.43 11.34
C PRO A 133 64.49 -10.56 12.87
N PRO A 134 65.19 -11.49 13.53
CA PRO A 134 65.11 -11.65 14.98
C PRO A 134 65.69 -10.44 15.72
N PRO A 135 65.23 -10.17 16.96
CA PRO A 135 65.74 -9.08 17.77
C PRO A 135 67.22 -9.28 18.16
N PRO A 136 67.99 -8.21 18.37
CA PRO A 136 69.37 -8.30 18.82
C PRO A 136 69.44 -8.88 20.25
N PRO A 137 70.51 -9.63 20.60
CA PRO A 137 70.68 -10.14 21.95
C PRO A 137 70.84 -8.98 22.94
N PRO A 138 70.38 -9.15 24.20
CA PRO A 138 70.57 -8.15 25.24
C PRO A 138 72.07 -7.90 25.45
N ALA A 139 72.45 -6.62 25.49
CA ALA A 139 73.80 -6.21 25.84
C ALA A 139 74.16 -6.76 27.22
N ALA A 140 75.22 -7.57 27.27
CA ALA A 140 75.80 -8.02 28.53
C ALA A 140 76.32 -6.78 29.28
N CYS A 141 75.67 -6.44 30.39
CA CYS A 141 76.19 -5.45 31.32
C CYS A 141 77.47 -5.99 31.98
N PRO A 142 78.58 -5.22 31.99
CA PRO A 142 79.79 -5.62 32.68
C PRO A 142 79.80 -5.12 34.14
N HIS A 143 79.58 -6.01 35.10
CA HIS A 143 80.36 -6.18 36.35
C HIS A 143 79.78 -7.29 37.22
#